data_AF-A0AAP0W638-F1
#
_entry.id   AF-A0AAP0W638-F1
#
_cell.length_a   1.000
_cell.length_b   1.000
_cell.length_c   1.000
_cell.angle_alpha   90.00
_cell.angle_beta   90.00
_cell.angle_gamma   90.00
#
_symmetry.space_group_name_H-M   'P 1'
#
loop_
_entity.id
_entity.type
_entity.pdbx_description
1 polymer ?
#
loop_
_entity_poly.entity_id
_entity_poly.type
_entity_poly.pdbx_seq_one_letter_code
_entity_poly.pdbx_strand_id
1 'polypeptide(L)'
;GIRLAAATADAVFTNARTLEEAEGYAASLREQVAQQGRDAVGIFPGISPIIGATEQEAEEKYQYLLSLLTLEQALNYLGRFFDHHDFSQYDPDAPFPQLGSLGENSFRSTTDQIKRLAAEEKLTLREVALRTTLPKGEFFGTPEQVADTFIRWVEQGGASGFIICGPVLNEALEDVVRYVLPILEARGYWHQDDSRTLRERLGIARRDHHDRQTHHAA
;
A
#
# COMPACT_ATOMS: atom_id res chain seq x y z
N GLY A 1 -3.64 1.48 17.46
CA GLY A 1 -2.77 2.04 16.40
C GLY A 1 -2.86 3.55 16.35
N ILE A 2 -3.93 4.10 15.78
CA ILE A 2 -4.05 5.53 15.42
C ILE A 2 -3.78 6.48 16.60
N ARG A 3 -4.37 6.25 17.78
CA ARG A 3 -4.14 7.09 18.97
C ARG A 3 -2.66 7.23 19.36
N LEU A 4 -1.91 6.13 19.31
CA LEU A 4 -0.48 6.13 19.62
C LEU A 4 0.30 6.90 18.53
N ALA A 5 -0.03 6.66 17.27
CA ALA A 5 0.57 7.38 16.15
C ALA A 5 0.31 8.89 16.24
N ALA A 6 -0.94 9.28 16.53
CA ALA A 6 -1.35 10.65 16.74
C ALA A 6 -0.60 11.33 17.91
N ALA A 7 -0.20 10.57 18.92
CA ALA A 7 0.54 11.09 20.07
C ALA A 7 2.05 11.20 19.85
N THR A 8 2.64 10.31 19.05
CA THR A 8 4.10 10.15 19.03
C THR A 8 4.75 10.28 17.66
N ALA A 9 4.06 9.86 16.60
CA ALA A 9 4.64 9.72 15.27
C ALA A 9 4.91 11.08 14.63
N ASP A 10 6.02 11.17 13.90
CA ASP A 10 6.35 12.26 12.98
C ASP A 10 5.90 11.90 11.54
N ALA A 11 5.91 10.60 11.21
CA ALA A 11 5.38 10.04 9.97
C ALA A 11 4.80 8.63 10.25
N VAL A 12 3.82 8.20 9.45
CA VAL A 12 3.23 6.87 9.52
C VAL A 12 3.31 6.16 8.19
N PHE A 13 3.69 4.89 8.24
CA PHE A 13 3.56 3.97 7.13
C PHE A 13 2.20 3.28 7.18
N THR A 14 1.52 3.17 6.04
CA THR A 14 0.23 2.50 5.92
C THR A 14 0.24 1.49 4.78
N ASN A 15 -0.70 0.55 4.79
CA ASN A 15 -0.89 -0.44 3.73
C ASN A 15 -2.28 -0.31 3.10
N ALA A 16 -2.73 0.94 2.90
CA ALA A 16 -4.02 1.23 2.27
C ALA A 16 -4.00 0.73 0.82
N ARG A 17 -5.02 -0.02 0.41
CA ARG A 17 -5.10 -0.62 -0.93
C ARG A 17 -5.86 0.26 -1.92
N THR A 18 -6.68 1.17 -1.41
CA THR A 18 -7.46 2.13 -2.21
C THR A 18 -7.30 3.53 -1.63
N LEU A 19 -7.56 4.53 -2.48
CA LEU A 19 -7.59 5.93 -2.04
C LEU A 19 -8.61 6.17 -0.93
N GLU A 20 -9.81 5.57 -1.02
CA GLU A 20 -10.86 5.71 0.00
C GLU A 20 -10.41 5.20 1.38
N GLU A 21 -9.73 4.05 1.42
CA GLU A 21 -9.14 3.54 2.67
C GLU A 21 -8.08 4.50 3.23
N ALA A 22 -7.25 5.07 2.34
CA ALA A 22 -6.21 6.01 2.71
C ALA A 22 -6.79 7.33 3.26
N GLU A 23 -7.82 7.87 2.62
CA GLU A 23 -8.54 9.07 3.06
C GLU A 23 -9.21 8.87 4.42
N GLY A 24 -9.92 7.74 4.61
CA GLY A 24 -10.57 7.42 5.87
C GLY A 24 -9.57 7.32 7.03
N TYR A 25 -8.43 6.67 6.80
CA TYR A 25 -7.34 6.62 7.78
C TYR A 25 -6.76 8.01 8.05
N ALA A 26 -6.49 8.78 6.99
CA ALA A 26 -5.89 10.10 7.09
C ALA A 26 -6.79 11.08 7.84
N ALA A 27 -8.09 11.06 7.59
CA ALA A 27 -9.07 11.86 8.31
C ALA A 27 -9.05 11.54 9.82
N SER A 28 -9.11 10.25 10.18
CA SER A 28 -9.08 9.83 11.59
C SER A 28 -7.77 10.20 12.29
N LEU A 29 -6.63 10.07 11.60
CA LEU A 29 -5.33 10.45 12.16
C LEU A 29 -5.22 11.96 12.36
N ARG A 30 -5.58 12.76 11.34
CA ARG A 30 -5.51 14.23 11.41
C ARG A 30 -6.40 14.78 12.54
N GLU A 31 -7.59 14.24 12.71
CA GLU A 31 -8.49 14.62 13.80
C GLU A 31 -7.83 14.39 15.17
N GLN A 32 -7.23 13.22 15.40
CA GLN A 32 -6.58 12.88 16.67
C GLN A 32 -5.28 13.64 16.92
N VAL A 33 -4.55 14.00 15.86
CA VAL A 33 -3.36 14.86 15.93
C VAL A 33 -3.75 16.28 16.33
N ALA A 34 -4.82 16.82 15.71
CA ALA A 34 -5.33 18.15 16.01
C ALA A 34 -5.85 18.26 17.45
N GLN A 35 -6.54 17.24 17.95
CA GLN A 35 -6.99 17.16 19.36
C GLN A 35 -5.82 17.25 20.38
N GLN A 36 -4.60 16.93 19.94
CA GLN A 36 -3.40 16.97 20.78
C GLN A 36 -2.56 18.24 20.55
N GLY A 37 -3.02 19.18 19.71
CA GLY A 37 -2.32 20.43 19.43
C GLY A 37 -0.97 20.24 18.74
N ARG A 38 -0.78 19.12 18.02
CA ARG A 38 0.46 18.77 17.32
C ARG A 38 0.40 19.17 15.85
N ASP A 39 1.57 19.35 15.26
CA ASP A 39 1.71 19.49 13.81
C ASP A 39 1.26 18.23 13.06
N ALA A 40 0.89 18.40 11.79
CA ALA A 40 0.46 17.32 10.92
C ALA A 40 1.51 16.21 10.81
N VAL A 41 1.02 14.96 10.77
CA VAL A 41 1.84 13.76 10.63
C VAL A 41 1.81 13.32 9.18
N GLY A 42 2.99 13.10 8.59
CA GLY A 42 3.09 12.61 7.21
C GLY A 42 2.56 11.19 7.06
N ILE A 43 1.80 10.91 6.01
CA ILE A 43 1.20 9.60 5.75
C ILE A 43 1.82 9.01 4.48
N PHE A 44 2.43 7.84 4.59
CA PHE A 44 3.18 7.20 3.52
C PHE A 44 2.64 5.79 3.25
N PRO A 45 1.65 5.63 2.35
CA PRO A 45 1.18 4.33 1.93
C PRO A 45 2.26 3.54 1.19
N GLY A 46 2.33 2.24 1.44
CA GLY A 46 3.09 1.29 0.65
C GLY A 46 2.40 1.01 -0.67
N ILE A 47 3.12 1.19 -1.78
CA ILE A 47 2.61 0.97 -3.13
C ILE A 47 3.48 -0.05 -3.86
N SER A 48 2.92 -0.72 -4.86
CA SER A 48 3.67 -1.64 -5.73
C SER A 48 3.40 -1.36 -7.19
N PRO A 49 4.10 -0.35 -7.76
CA PRO A 49 3.83 0.08 -9.11
C PRO A 49 4.27 -0.97 -10.14
N ILE A 50 3.45 -1.16 -11.17
CA ILE A 50 3.80 -1.93 -12.36
C ILE A 50 3.57 -1.03 -13.56
N ILE A 51 4.66 -0.63 -14.20
CA ILE A 51 4.67 0.38 -15.25
C ILE A 51 5.17 -0.26 -16.54
N GLY A 52 4.49 0.01 -17.65
CA GLY A 52 4.92 -0.32 -19.01
C GLY A 52 4.76 0.90 -19.91
N ALA A 53 5.45 0.97 -21.05
CA ALA A 53 5.30 2.11 -21.97
C ALA A 53 3.88 2.17 -22.58
N THR A 54 3.19 1.03 -22.58
CA THR A 54 1.76 0.90 -22.90
C THR A 54 1.06 0.10 -21.80
N GLU A 55 -0.28 0.19 -21.76
CA GLU A 55 -1.10 -0.66 -20.87
C GLU A 55 -0.86 -2.16 -21.11
N GLN A 56 -0.66 -2.54 -22.37
CA GLN A 56 -0.37 -3.92 -22.74
C GLN A 56 0.97 -4.38 -22.15
N GLU A 57 2.02 -3.56 -22.25
CA GLU A 57 3.32 -3.91 -21.67
C GLU A 57 3.26 -4.03 -20.14
N ALA A 58 2.48 -3.17 -19.46
CA ALA A 58 2.26 -3.28 -18.02
C ALA A 58 1.55 -4.60 -17.66
N GLU A 59 0.57 -5.03 -18.47
CA GLU A 59 -0.12 -6.30 -18.32
C GLU A 59 0.80 -7.49 -18.59
N GLU A 60 1.60 -7.46 -19.65
CA GLU A 60 2.59 -8.50 -19.94
C GLU A 60 3.61 -8.64 -18.80
N LYS A 61 4.08 -7.52 -18.24
CA LYS A 61 4.95 -7.50 -17.06
C LYS A 61 4.27 -8.15 -15.85
N TYR A 62 2.99 -7.85 -15.61
CA TYR A 62 2.23 -8.47 -14.52
C TYR A 62 2.05 -9.97 -14.70
N GLN A 63 1.68 -10.41 -15.90
CA GLN A 63 1.52 -11.84 -16.21
C GLN A 63 2.86 -12.59 -16.08
N TYR A 64 3.97 -11.98 -16.49
CA TYR A 64 5.30 -12.53 -16.26
C TYR A 64 5.58 -12.69 -14.77
N LEU A 65 5.34 -11.66 -13.94
CA LEU A 65 5.54 -11.75 -12.49
C LEU A 65 4.65 -12.82 -11.85
N LEU A 66 3.41 -12.97 -12.30
CA LEU A 66 2.52 -14.05 -11.87
C LEU A 66 3.06 -15.43 -12.24
N SER A 67 3.68 -15.57 -13.42
CA SER A 67 4.27 -16.84 -13.89
C SER A 67 5.45 -17.31 -13.04
N LEU A 68 6.08 -16.41 -12.28
CA LEU A 68 7.17 -16.74 -11.35
C LEU A 68 6.66 -17.39 -10.05
N LEU A 69 5.36 -17.28 -9.76
CA LEU A 69 4.74 -17.88 -8.59
C LEU A 69 4.30 -19.30 -8.92
N THR A 70 4.70 -20.28 -8.09
CA THR A 70 4.07 -21.60 -8.17
C THR A 70 2.68 -21.53 -7.52
N LEU A 71 1.74 -22.33 -8.03
CA LEU A 71 0.40 -22.44 -7.42
C LEU A 71 0.50 -22.82 -5.94
N GLU A 72 1.39 -23.76 -5.59
CA GLU A 72 1.61 -24.17 -4.19
C GLU A 72 2.01 -22.99 -3.29
N GLN A 73 2.94 -22.15 -3.74
CA GLN A 73 3.35 -20.95 -3.00
C GLN A 73 2.19 -19.97 -2.81
N ALA A 74 1.39 -19.76 -3.86
CA ALA A 74 0.25 -18.86 -3.82
C ALA A 74 -0.85 -19.37 -2.87
N LEU A 75 -1.17 -20.68 -2.91
CA LEU A 75 -2.13 -21.30 -2.00
C LEU A 75 -1.65 -21.28 -0.55
N ASN A 76 -0.36 -21.56 -0.31
CA ASN A 76 0.24 -21.46 1.02
C ASN A 76 0.20 -20.03 1.57
N TYR A 77 0.46 -19.02 0.72
CA TYR A 77 0.38 -17.63 1.12
C TYR A 77 -1.06 -17.22 1.46
N LEU A 78 -2.02 -17.60 0.62
CA LEU A 78 -3.45 -17.39 0.85
C LEU A 78 -3.91 -18.03 2.18
N GLY A 79 -3.49 -19.28 2.44
CA GLY A 79 -3.83 -20.04 3.65
C GLY A 79 -3.51 -19.28 4.95
N ARG A 80 -2.45 -18.46 4.97
CA ARG A 80 -2.07 -17.66 6.15
C ARG A 80 -3.18 -16.74 6.65
N PHE A 81 -3.98 -16.18 5.74
CA PHE A 81 -5.10 -15.30 6.12
C PHE A 81 -6.29 -16.09 6.67
N PHE A 82 -6.39 -17.37 6.32
CA PHE A 82 -7.49 -18.26 6.69
C PHE A 82 -7.05 -19.28 7.74
N ASP A 83 -6.40 -18.84 8.82
CA ASP A 83 -5.96 -19.71 9.93
C ASP A 83 -5.04 -20.87 9.49
N HIS A 84 -4.17 -20.61 8.50
CA HIS A 84 -3.30 -21.61 7.87
C HIS A 84 -4.05 -22.75 7.18
N HIS A 85 -5.26 -22.48 6.67
CA HIS A 85 -6.06 -23.46 5.94
C HIS A 85 -5.35 -23.97 4.69
N ASP A 86 -5.44 -25.29 4.49
CA ASP A 86 -4.88 -25.96 3.33
C ASP A 86 -5.82 -25.84 2.12
N PHE A 87 -5.50 -24.93 1.20
CA PHE A 87 -6.28 -24.78 -0.03
C PHE A 87 -5.94 -25.80 -1.12
N SER A 88 -4.88 -26.59 -0.97
CA SER A 88 -4.50 -27.62 -1.97
C SER A 88 -5.51 -28.76 -2.08
N GLN A 89 -6.39 -28.89 -1.09
CA GLN A 89 -7.49 -29.88 -1.08
C GLN A 89 -8.62 -29.57 -2.09
N TYR A 90 -8.65 -28.35 -2.65
CA TYR A 90 -9.67 -27.93 -3.61
C TYR A 90 -9.14 -27.92 -5.04
N ASP A 91 -10.05 -28.03 -6.02
CA ASP A 91 -9.71 -27.79 -7.42
C ASP A 91 -9.33 -26.31 -7.63
N PRO A 92 -8.09 -26.01 -8.07
CA PRO A 92 -7.64 -24.63 -8.26
C PRO A 92 -8.40 -23.90 -9.38
N ASP A 93 -8.96 -24.61 -10.36
CA ASP A 93 -9.67 -24.03 -11.50
C ASP A 93 -11.19 -23.96 -11.27
N ALA A 94 -11.67 -24.43 -10.11
CA ALA A 94 -13.04 -24.22 -9.65
C ALA A 94 -13.22 -22.84 -9.00
N PRO A 95 -14.47 -22.32 -8.90
CA PRO A 95 -14.77 -21.09 -8.18
C PRO A 95 -14.23 -21.12 -6.74
N PHE A 96 -13.83 -19.95 -6.23
CA PHE A 96 -13.31 -19.84 -4.86
C PHE A 96 -14.28 -20.47 -3.83
N PRO A 97 -13.78 -21.34 -2.93
CA PRO A 97 -14.65 -22.10 -2.03
C PRO A 97 -15.42 -21.21 -1.05
N GLN A 98 -16.61 -21.65 -0.65
CA GLN A 98 -17.41 -20.99 0.38
C GLN A 98 -16.87 -21.39 1.76
N LEU A 99 -16.05 -20.53 2.37
CA LEU A 99 -15.31 -20.82 3.59
C LEU A 99 -16.04 -20.46 4.90
N GLY A 100 -17.27 -19.92 4.82
CA GLY A 100 -18.03 -19.49 6.00
C GLY A 100 -17.27 -18.48 6.87
N SER A 101 -17.18 -18.75 8.17
CA SER A 101 -16.51 -17.91 9.17
C SER A 101 -14.99 -18.14 9.28
N LEU A 102 -14.40 -18.97 8.43
CA LEU A 102 -12.95 -19.18 8.44
C LEU A 102 -12.20 -17.87 8.20
N GLY A 103 -11.15 -17.61 9.00
CA GLY A 103 -10.36 -16.37 8.96
C GLY A 103 -10.90 -15.20 9.81
N GLU A 104 -12.05 -15.35 10.48
CA GLU A 104 -12.63 -14.30 11.33
C GLU A 104 -11.77 -13.94 12.56
N ASN A 105 -10.92 -14.85 13.03
CA ASN A 105 -10.23 -14.71 14.31
C ASN A 105 -8.93 -13.89 14.26
N SER A 106 -8.40 -13.55 13.08
CA SER A 106 -7.12 -12.82 12.98
C SER A 106 -7.06 -11.84 11.81
N PHE A 107 -7.48 -12.26 10.61
CA PHE A 107 -7.34 -11.45 9.39
C PHE A 107 -8.69 -11.03 8.80
N ARG A 108 -9.73 -10.90 9.64
CA ARG A 108 -11.11 -10.69 9.21
C ARG A 108 -11.28 -9.67 8.09
N SER A 109 -10.72 -8.47 8.23
CA SER A 109 -10.81 -7.43 7.20
C SER A 109 -10.24 -7.89 5.85
N THR A 110 -9.06 -8.51 5.87
CA THR A 110 -8.40 -9.06 4.67
C THR A 110 -9.19 -10.23 4.09
N THR A 111 -9.67 -11.16 4.91
CA THR A 111 -10.43 -12.32 4.44
C THR A 111 -11.80 -11.92 3.89
N ASP A 112 -12.47 -10.94 4.49
CA ASP A 112 -13.75 -10.41 4.00
C ASP A 112 -13.55 -9.73 2.64
N GLN A 113 -12.48 -8.96 2.46
CA GLN A 113 -12.12 -8.36 1.18
C GLN A 113 -11.83 -9.43 0.12
N ILE A 114 -11.06 -10.48 0.45
CA ILE A 114 -10.75 -11.59 -0.47
C ILE A 114 -12.04 -12.31 -0.89
N LYS A 115 -12.90 -12.70 0.07
CA LYS A 115 -14.18 -13.37 -0.20
C LYS A 115 -15.09 -12.50 -1.08
N ARG A 116 -15.18 -11.21 -0.79
CA ARG A 116 -15.98 -10.24 -1.57
C ARG A 116 -15.49 -10.15 -3.01
N LEU A 117 -14.19 -9.92 -3.21
CA LEU A 117 -13.59 -9.82 -4.54
C LEU A 117 -13.79 -11.11 -5.36
N ALA A 118 -13.57 -12.26 -4.73
CA ALA A 118 -13.77 -13.56 -5.37
C ALA A 118 -15.22 -13.76 -5.84
N ALA A 119 -16.21 -13.31 -5.04
CA ALA A 119 -17.62 -13.41 -5.37
C ALA A 119 -18.05 -12.41 -6.45
N GLU A 120 -17.62 -11.16 -6.37
CA GLU A 120 -17.96 -10.08 -7.32
C GLU A 120 -17.43 -10.38 -8.72
N GLU A 121 -16.19 -10.86 -8.82
CA GLU A 121 -15.54 -11.16 -10.10
C GLU A 121 -15.66 -12.63 -10.54
N LYS A 122 -16.29 -13.48 -9.73
CA LYS A 122 -16.44 -14.94 -9.98
C LYS A 122 -15.11 -15.65 -10.21
N LEU A 123 -14.10 -15.30 -9.41
CA LEU A 123 -12.74 -15.81 -9.55
C LEU A 123 -12.63 -17.29 -9.14
N THR A 124 -11.75 -17.99 -9.84
CA THR A 124 -11.26 -19.33 -9.46
C THR A 124 -10.35 -19.25 -8.24
N LEU A 125 -10.14 -20.37 -7.56
CA LEU A 125 -9.19 -20.44 -6.44
C LEU A 125 -7.76 -20.05 -6.88
N ARG A 126 -7.33 -20.46 -8.07
CA ARG A 126 -6.03 -20.08 -8.66
C ARG A 126 -5.90 -18.57 -8.78
N GLU A 127 -6.89 -17.90 -9.36
CA GLU A 127 -6.87 -16.45 -9.54
C GLU A 127 -6.85 -15.71 -8.20
N VAL A 128 -7.66 -16.16 -7.24
CA VAL A 128 -7.66 -15.57 -5.90
C VAL A 128 -6.30 -15.74 -5.21
N ALA A 129 -5.71 -16.93 -5.26
CA ALA A 129 -4.41 -17.20 -4.65
C ALA A 129 -3.30 -16.34 -5.27
N LEU A 130 -3.26 -16.26 -6.60
CA LEU A 130 -2.28 -15.45 -7.34
C LEU A 130 -2.46 -13.95 -7.05
N ARG A 131 -3.69 -13.42 -7.15
CA ARG A 131 -3.97 -12.00 -6.87
C ARG A 131 -3.79 -11.62 -5.40
N THR A 132 -3.96 -12.56 -4.48
CA THR A 132 -3.66 -12.30 -3.05
C THR A 132 -2.16 -12.19 -2.82
N THR A 133 -1.36 -12.99 -3.54
CA THR A 133 0.10 -13.01 -3.43
C THR A 133 0.74 -11.82 -4.14
N LEU A 134 0.22 -11.48 -5.32
CA LEU A 134 0.65 -10.33 -6.11
C LEU A 134 -0.57 -9.44 -6.46
N PRO A 135 -1.01 -8.58 -5.52
CA PRO A 135 -2.14 -7.70 -5.74
C PRO A 135 -1.87 -6.72 -6.88
N LYS A 136 -2.86 -6.57 -7.76
CA LYS A 136 -2.87 -5.52 -8.78
C LYS A 136 -3.49 -4.26 -8.16
N GLY A 137 -2.64 -3.30 -7.76
CA GLY A 137 -3.06 -2.04 -7.13
C GLY A 137 -3.41 -0.94 -8.15
N GLU A 138 -3.79 0.24 -7.65
CA GLU A 138 -4.10 1.41 -8.50
C GLU A 138 -2.88 1.97 -9.25
N PHE A 139 -1.66 1.69 -8.77
CA PHE A 139 -0.41 2.14 -9.40
C PHE A 139 0.00 1.21 -10.55
N PHE A 140 -0.85 1.12 -11.58
CA PHE A 140 -0.69 0.18 -12.68
C PHE A 140 -0.98 0.85 -14.03
N GLY A 141 -0.11 0.67 -15.02
CA GLY A 141 -0.36 1.12 -16.40
C GLY A 141 0.79 1.91 -17.00
N THR A 142 0.47 2.95 -17.78
CA THR A 142 1.48 3.82 -18.40
C THR A 142 2.11 4.77 -17.39
N PRO A 143 3.28 5.38 -17.69
CA PRO A 143 3.89 6.37 -16.81
C PRO A 143 2.96 7.54 -16.47
N GLU A 144 2.17 8.01 -17.42
CA GLU A 144 1.17 9.07 -17.24
C GLU A 144 0.06 8.65 -16.28
N GLN A 145 -0.52 7.45 -16.47
CA GLN A 145 -1.60 6.94 -15.61
C GLN A 145 -1.13 6.76 -14.16
N VAL A 146 0.09 6.26 -14.00
CA VAL A 146 0.70 6.09 -12.68
C VAL A 146 1.02 7.45 -12.07
N ALA A 147 1.55 8.41 -12.82
CA ALA A 147 1.76 9.79 -12.36
C ALA A 147 0.44 10.46 -11.94
N ASP A 148 -0.63 10.31 -12.72
CA ASP A 148 -1.97 10.80 -12.39
C ASP A 148 -2.47 10.19 -11.07
N THR A 149 -2.17 8.91 -10.83
CA THR A 149 -2.53 8.24 -9.57
C THR A 149 -1.75 8.78 -8.38
N PHE A 150 -0.43 8.99 -8.52
CA PHE A 150 0.39 9.66 -7.50
C PHE A 150 -0.19 11.03 -7.13
N ILE A 151 -0.50 11.85 -8.14
CA ILE A 151 -1.04 13.20 -7.97
C ILE A 151 -2.40 13.14 -7.27
N ARG A 152 -3.33 12.32 -7.77
CA ARG A 152 -4.67 12.17 -7.23
C ARG A 152 -4.64 11.80 -5.74
N TRP A 153 -3.80 10.85 -5.35
CA TRP A 153 -3.66 10.43 -3.95
C TRP A 153 -3.15 11.55 -3.04
N VAL A 154 -2.24 12.39 -3.52
CA VAL A 154 -1.71 13.54 -2.77
C VAL A 154 -2.76 14.64 -2.67
N GLU A 155 -3.39 15.03 -3.77
CA GLU A 155 -4.37 16.11 -3.82
C GLU A 155 -5.62 15.83 -2.98
N GLN A 156 -6.08 14.58 -2.98
CA GLN A 156 -7.22 14.16 -2.18
C GLN A 156 -6.84 13.88 -0.71
N GLY A 157 -5.57 14.08 -0.35
CA GLY A 157 -5.10 13.97 1.02
C GLY A 157 -5.05 12.53 1.53
N GLY A 158 -4.98 11.54 0.65
CA GLY A 158 -4.72 10.14 0.99
C GLY A 158 -3.24 9.85 1.29
N ALA A 159 -2.32 10.69 0.79
CA ALA A 159 -0.89 10.51 0.98
C ALA A 159 -0.13 11.84 1.10
N SER A 160 0.95 11.84 1.89
CA SER A 160 2.00 12.87 1.89
C SER A 160 3.21 12.47 1.04
N GLY A 161 3.25 11.21 0.63
CA GLY A 161 4.29 10.56 -0.15
C GLY A 161 4.06 9.06 -0.13
N PHE A 162 4.99 8.27 -0.68
CA PHE A 162 4.77 6.84 -0.85
C PHE A 162 6.02 6.05 -0.49
N ILE A 163 5.80 4.84 0.03
CA ILE A 163 6.86 3.84 0.16
C ILE A 163 6.75 2.91 -1.05
N ILE A 164 7.75 2.95 -1.92
CA ILE A 164 7.81 2.05 -3.07
C ILE A 164 8.23 0.68 -2.56
N CYS A 165 7.25 -0.21 -2.48
CA CYS A 165 7.43 -1.65 -2.34
C CYS A 165 7.30 -2.25 -3.75
N GLY A 166 7.90 -3.39 -4.06
CA GLY A 166 7.69 -4.01 -5.36
C GLY A 166 8.06 -5.48 -5.31
N PRO A 167 7.42 -6.32 -6.15
CA PRO A 167 7.80 -7.73 -6.25
C PRO A 167 9.27 -7.88 -6.65
N VAL A 168 9.74 -6.98 -7.52
CA VAL A 168 11.15 -6.77 -7.84
C VAL A 168 11.49 -5.31 -7.57
N LEU A 169 12.02 -5.04 -6.37
CA LEU A 169 12.19 -3.67 -5.86
C LEU A 169 13.03 -2.77 -6.78
N ASN A 170 14.14 -3.29 -7.31
CA ASN A 170 15.01 -2.51 -8.18
C ASN A 170 14.28 -2.08 -9.46
N GLU A 171 13.54 -2.98 -10.11
CA GLU A 171 12.78 -2.64 -11.31
C GLU A 171 11.67 -1.63 -11.04
N ALA A 172 10.89 -1.84 -9.96
CA ALA A 172 9.81 -0.91 -9.60
C ALA A 172 10.35 0.50 -9.31
N LEU A 173 11.49 0.59 -8.62
CA LEU A 173 12.14 1.86 -8.34
C LEU A 173 12.71 2.50 -9.61
N GLU A 174 13.39 1.73 -10.45
CA GLU A 174 13.96 2.20 -11.72
C GLU A 174 12.86 2.73 -12.66
N ASP A 175 11.74 2.02 -12.78
CA ASP A 175 10.61 2.45 -13.62
C ASP A 175 10.03 3.78 -13.12
N VAL A 176 9.83 3.93 -11.80
CA VAL A 176 9.33 5.18 -11.23
C VAL A 176 10.32 6.32 -11.48
N VAL A 177 11.60 6.11 -11.18
CA VAL A 177 12.64 7.16 -11.35
C VAL A 177 12.80 7.56 -12.81
N ARG A 178 12.76 6.59 -13.73
CA ARG A 178 13.04 6.83 -15.15
C ARG A 178 11.83 7.38 -15.91
N TYR A 179 10.64 6.89 -15.62
CA TYR A 179 9.46 7.18 -16.45
C TYR A 179 8.42 8.07 -15.76
N VAL A 180 8.24 7.94 -14.44
CA VAL A 180 7.17 8.65 -13.72
C VAL A 180 7.67 9.96 -13.10
N LEU A 181 8.84 9.93 -12.46
CA LEU A 181 9.40 11.06 -11.74
C LEU A 181 9.61 12.30 -12.63
N PRO A 182 10.07 12.20 -13.89
CA PRO A 182 10.12 13.36 -14.80
C PRO A 182 8.75 13.98 -15.09
N ILE A 183 7.69 13.17 -15.13
CA ILE A 183 6.31 13.65 -15.32
C ILE A 183 5.85 14.40 -14.07
N LEU A 184 6.11 13.84 -12.88
CA LEU A 184 5.79 14.49 -11.61
C LEU A 184 6.55 15.81 -11.44
N GLU A 185 7.82 15.85 -11.85
CA GLU A 185 8.64 17.07 -11.84
C GLU A 185 8.07 18.14 -12.79
N ALA A 186 7.80 17.77 -14.05
CA ALA A 186 7.23 18.68 -15.03
C ALA A 186 5.86 19.25 -14.62
N ARG A 187 5.12 18.53 -13.77
CA ARG A 187 3.82 18.94 -13.23
C ARG A 187 3.92 19.61 -11.85
N GLY A 188 5.11 19.75 -11.27
CA GLY A 188 5.33 20.42 -9.98
C GLY A 188 5.03 19.58 -8.74
N TYR A 189 4.87 18.25 -8.87
CA TYR A 189 4.65 17.32 -7.75
C TYR A 189 5.93 16.68 -7.23
N TRP A 190 7.05 16.92 -7.88
CA TRP A 190 8.36 16.50 -7.42
C TRP A 190 9.40 17.59 -7.70
N HIS A 191 10.35 17.73 -6.79
CA HIS A 191 11.55 18.54 -7.00
C HIS A 191 12.71 17.90 -6.25
N GLN A 192 13.92 18.16 -6.73
CA GLN A 192 15.11 17.79 -5.98
C GLN A 192 15.21 18.61 -4.69
N ASP A 193 15.41 17.93 -3.56
CA ASP A 193 15.47 18.55 -2.25
C ASP A 193 16.90 18.52 -1.66
N ASP A 194 17.44 19.72 -1.46
CA ASP A 194 18.78 19.98 -0.90
C ASP A 194 18.80 20.07 0.64
N SER A 195 17.68 19.72 1.31
CA SER A 195 17.59 19.66 2.77
C SER A 195 18.67 18.78 3.38
N ARG A 196 19.23 19.23 4.51
CA ARG A 196 20.36 18.56 5.16
C ARG A 196 19.92 17.46 6.11
N THR A 197 18.67 17.48 6.55
CA THR A 197 18.11 16.46 7.45
C THR A 197 16.86 15.84 6.88
N LEU A 198 16.59 14.58 7.24
CA LEU A 198 15.35 13.89 6.86
C LEU A 198 14.10 14.64 7.36
N ARG A 199 14.20 15.32 8.50
CA ARG A 199 13.10 16.08 9.09
C ARG A 199 12.73 17.28 8.22
N GLU A 200 13.72 18.03 7.75
CA GLU A 200 13.54 19.13 6.79
C GLU A 200 12.94 18.62 5.47
N ARG A 201 13.49 17.52 4.93
CA ARG A 201 13.01 16.88 3.70
C ARG A 201 11.54 16.47 3.74
N LEU A 202 11.06 16.05 4.91
CA LEU A 202 9.67 15.65 5.11
C LEU A 202 8.76 16.82 5.53
N GLY A 203 9.29 18.05 5.64
CA GLY A 203 8.52 19.23 6.07
C GLY A 203 8.08 19.19 7.54
N ILE A 204 8.78 18.42 8.37
CA ILE A 204 8.39 18.20 9.77
C ILE A 204 9.14 19.21 10.65
N ALA A 205 8.44 19.95 11.52
CA ALA A 205 9.08 20.92 12.41
C ALA A 205 10.05 20.25 13.40
N ARG A 206 11.13 20.95 13.74
CA ARG A 206 12.10 20.51 14.76
C ARG A 206 11.44 20.62 16.13
N ARG A 207 11.34 19.51 16.87
CA ARG A 207 10.95 19.58 18.28
C ARG A 207 12.11 20.15 19.08
N ASP A 208 11.88 21.26 19.77
CA ASP A 208 12.84 21.77 20.74
C ASP A 208 12.98 20.77 21.89
N HIS A 209 14.22 20.56 22.37
CA HIS A 209 14.56 19.53 23.34
C HIS A 209 13.97 19.73 24.76
N HIS A 210 13.02 20.65 24.97
CA HIS A 210 12.46 20.91 26.30
C HIS A 210 11.52 19.84 26.85
N ASP A 211 10.99 18.93 26.02
CA ASP A 211 10.06 17.88 26.47
C ASP A 211 10.73 16.62 27.02
N ARG A 212 12.07 16.55 27.10
CA ARG A 212 12.77 15.36 27.63
C ARG A 212 12.89 15.30 29.16
N GLN A 213 12.47 16.33 29.90
CA GLN A 213 12.62 16.34 31.37
C GLN A 213 11.54 15.59 32.15
N THR A 214 10.45 15.13 31.53
CA THR A 214 9.32 14.50 32.25
C THR A 214 9.38 12.98 32.36
N HIS A 215 10.39 12.30 31.78
CA HIS A 215 10.47 10.82 31.79
C HIS A 215 11.60 10.23 32.65
N HIS A 216 12.22 11.01 33.54
CA HIS A 216 13.24 10.52 34.49
C HIS A 216 12.96 10.81 35.97
N ALA A 217 11.70 10.97 36.34
CA ALA A 217 11.30 10.98 37.75
C ALA A 217 10.17 9.96 38.00
N ALA A 218 10.57 8.71 38.21
CA ALA A 218 9.86 7.71 39.01
C ALA A 218 10.87 6.65 39.47
#